data_AF-A0A317WZP2-F1
#
_entry.id   AF-A0A317WZP2-F1
#
_cell.length_a   1.000
_cell.length_b   1.000
_cell.length_c   1.000
_cell.angle_alpha   90.00
_cell.angle_beta   90.00
_cell.angle_gamma   90.00
#
_symmetry.space_group_name_H-M   'P 1'
#
loop_
_entity.id
_entity.type
_entity.pdbx_description
1 polymer ?
#
loop_
_entity_poly.entity_id
_entity_poly.type
_entity_poly.pdbx_seq_one_letter_code
_entity_poly.pdbx_strand_id
1 'polypeptide(L)'
;GIDYMCLTTVSCLSMAFFTLLSELGDLGHKSAFTELCVVACTCFCRWPLIKGLIRMLQLSACKNHVSLLPETHALFVNFEVTIWEKHDDKCFKSIYLNFCM
;
A
#
# COMPACT_ATOMS: atom_id res chain seq x y z
N GLY A 1 -7.72 9.90 19.44
CA GLY A 1 -8.37 11.15 18.95
C GLY A 1 -7.59 11.86 17.85
N ILE A 2 -6.32 11.50 17.64
CA ILE A 2 -5.46 11.95 16.52
C ILE A 2 -4.88 10.72 15.78
N ASP A 3 -5.22 9.52 16.26
CA ASP A 3 -4.55 8.25 15.92
C ASP A 3 -5.16 7.52 14.73
N TYR A 4 -6.16 8.11 14.08
CA TYR A 4 -6.82 7.52 12.92
C TYR A 4 -6.99 8.55 11.82
N MET A 5 -6.45 8.25 10.65
CA MET A 5 -6.80 8.95 9.41
C MET A 5 -8.31 8.83 9.18
N CYS A 6 -8.96 9.90 8.72
CA CYS A 6 -10.37 9.84 8.36
C CYS A 6 -10.62 8.70 7.35
N LEU A 7 -11.67 7.90 7.57
CA LEU A 7 -12.01 6.78 6.70
C LEU A 7 -12.17 7.21 5.24
N THR A 8 -12.75 8.39 5.00
CA THR A 8 -12.87 8.98 3.65
C THR A 8 -11.50 9.17 2.99
N THR A 9 -10.50 9.61 3.74
CA THR A 9 -9.13 9.77 3.22
C THR A 9 -8.51 8.43 2.86
N VAL A 10 -8.68 7.41 3.71
CA VAL A 10 -8.19 6.04 3.41
C VAL A 10 -8.88 5.48 2.16
N SER A 11 -10.19 5.69 2.02
CA SER A 11 -10.94 5.26 0.84
C SER A 11 -10.51 5.97 -0.43
N CYS A 12 -10.29 7.29 -0.38
CA CYS A 12 -9.77 8.07 -1.50
C CYS A 12 -8.36 7.60 -1.91
N LEU A 13 -7.48 7.39 -0.93
CA LEU A 13 -6.13 6.86 -1.19
C LEU A 13 -6.19 5.47 -1.81
N SER A 14 -7.01 4.57 -1.27
CA SER A 14 -7.20 3.23 -1.81
C SER A 14 -7.65 3.28 -3.27
N MET A 15 -8.69 4.07 -3.57
CA MET A 15 -9.18 4.25 -4.93
C MET A 15 -8.08 4.76 -5.87
N ALA A 16 -7.35 5.81 -5.47
CA ALA A 16 -6.26 6.37 -6.27
C ALA A 16 -5.15 5.33 -6.53
N PHE A 17 -4.75 4.58 -5.49
CA PHE A 17 -3.75 3.52 -5.63
C PHE A 17 -4.17 2.44 -6.62
N PHE A 18 -5.38 1.91 -6.50
CA PHE A 18 -5.83 0.82 -7.36
C PHE A 18 -6.12 1.26 -8.79
N THR A 19 -6.64 2.47 -9.00
CA THR A 19 -6.80 3.06 -10.34
C THR A 19 -5.44 3.22 -11.02
N LEU A 20 -4.48 3.85 -10.34
CA LEU A 20 -3.13 4.01 -10.88
C LEU A 20 -2.44 2.66 -11.09
N LEU A 21 -2.66 1.68 -10.19
CA LEU A 21 -2.13 0.32 -10.34
C LEU A 21 -2.63 -0.35 -11.63
N SER A 22 -3.90 -0.18 -11.98
CA SER A 22 -4.47 -0.74 -13.21
C SER A 22 -3.97 -0.08 -14.50
N GLU A 23 -3.43 1.14 -14.40
CA GLU A 23 -3.07 1.97 -15.55
C GLU A 23 -1.55 2.23 -15.67
N LEU A 24 -0.70 1.42 -15.01
CA LEU A 24 0.78 1.55 -15.07
C LEU A 24 1.38 1.44 -16.48
N GLY A 25 0.62 1.14 -17.52
CA GLY A 25 1.12 1.18 -18.91
C GLY A 25 1.60 2.57 -19.33
N ASP A 26 1.04 3.63 -18.75
CA ASP A 26 1.38 5.03 -19.04
C ASP A 26 2.47 5.57 -18.10
N LEU A 27 3.46 6.28 -18.66
CA LEU A 27 4.59 6.85 -17.89
C LEU A 27 4.14 7.90 -16.85
N GLY A 28 3.11 8.70 -17.15
CA GLY A 28 2.55 9.68 -16.23
C GLY A 28 1.91 9.00 -15.02
N HIS A 29 1.18 7.91 -15.23
CA HIS A 29 0.58 7.13 -14.15
C HIS A 29 1.62 6.43 -13.28
N LYS A 30 2.74 5.96 -13.85
CA LYS A 30 3.86 5.39 -13.06
C LYS A 30 4.47 6.41 -12.09
N SER A 31 4.67 7.65 -12.55
CA SER A 31 5.22 8.73 -11.71
C SER A 31 4.26 9.06 -10.57
N ALA A 32 2.98 9.30 -10.88
CA ALA A 32 1.95 9.62 -9.89
C ALA A 32 1.78 8.48 -8.85
N PHE A 33 1.83 7.23 -9.30
CA PHE A 33 1.78 6.07 -8.41
C PHE A 33 2.95 6.03 -7.44
N THR A 34 4.15 6.35 -7.92
CA THR A 34 5.37 6.36 -7.11
C THR A 34 5.33 7.48 -6.07
N GLU A 35 4.93 8.69 -6.45
CA GLU A 35 4.74 9.80 -5.52
C GLU A 35 3.70 9.48 -4.44
N LEU A 36 2.58 8.87 -4.83
CA LEU A 36 1.56 8.46 -3.87
C LEU A 36 2.07 7.38 -2.93
N CYS A 37 2.88 6.43 -3.42
CA CYS A 37 3.55 5.43 -2.59
C CYS A 37 4.50 6.10 -1.58
N VAL A 38 5.28 7.11 -1.98
CA VAL A 38 6.14 7.88 -1.07
C VAL A 38 5.31 8.52 0.04
N VAL A 39 4.22 9.22 -0.30
CA VAL A 39 3.35 9.89 0.68
C VAL A 39 2.76 8.86 1.66
N ALA A 40 2.14 7.79 1.16
CA ALA A 40 1.57 6.77 2.04
C ALA A 40 2.64 6.07 2.88
N CYS A 41 3.85 5.92 2.35
CA CYS A 41 4.98 5.39 3.09
C CYS A 41 5.37 6.31 4.26
N THR A 42 5.43 7.63 4.06
CA THR A 42 5.70 8.53 5.20
C THR A 42 4.62 8.49 6.30
N CYS A 43 3.41 8.05 5.96
CA CYS A 43 2.26 7.99 6.87
C CYS A 43 2.07 6.63 7.59
N PHE A 44 2.67 5.52 7.12
CA PHE A 44 2.35 4.18 7.65
C PHE A 44 2.73 3.97 9.12
N CYS A 45 3.71 4.72 9.66
CA CYS A 45 4.16 4.54 11.04
C CYS A 45 3.07 4.88 12.05
N ARG A 46 2.11 5.71 11.64
CA ARG A 46 1.10 6.26 12.54
C ARG A 46 -0.23 5.56 12.43
N TRP A 47 -0.57 4.94 11.28
CA TRP A 47 -1.93 4.50 11.00
C TRP A 47 -2.01 3.06 10.46
N PRO A 48 -2.53 2.10 11.26
CA PRO A 48 -2.64 0.68 10.89
C PRO A 48 -3.40 0.41 9.60
N LEU A 49 -4.42 1.20 9.28
CA LEU A 49 -5.19 1.05 8.04
C LEU A 49 -4.34 1.32 6.79
N ILE A 50 -3.44 2.30 6.85
CA ILE A 50 -2.53 2.60 5.73
C ILE A 50 -1.48 1.48 5.60
N LYS A 51 -0.98 0.92 6.71
CA LYS A 51 -0.14 -0.28 6.65
C LYS A 51 -0.83 -1.43 5.92
N GLY A 52 -2.09 -1.72 6.28
CA GLY A 52 -2.89 -2.74 5.60
C GLY A 52 -3.11 -2.46 4.12
N LEU A 53 -3.38 -1.20 3.75
CA LEU A 53 -3.54 -0.78 2.36
C LEU A 53 -2.27 -1.00 1.52
N ILE A 54 -1.10 -0.64 2.04
CA ILE A 54 0.18 -0.86 1.36
C ILE A 54 0.46 -2.35 1.20
N ARG A 55 0.16 -3.16 2.23
CA ARG A 55 0.29 -4.61 2.11
C ARG A 55 -0.61 -5.19 1.02
N MET A 56 -1.87 -4.75 0.96
CA MET A 56 -2.78 -5.15 -0.13
C MET A 56 -2.23 -4.73 -1.49
N LEU A 57 -1.69 -3.52 -1.60
CA LEU A 57 -1.13 -3.00 -2.85
C LEU A 57 0.06 -3.84 -3.34
N GLN A 58 0.98 -4.21 -2.45
CA GLN A 58 2.10 -5.11 -2.74
C GLN A 58 1.63 -6.47 -3.26
N LEU A 59 0.69 -7.10 -2.54
CA LEU A 59 0.14 -8.39 -2.92
C LEU A 59 -0.60 -8.32 -4.26
N SER A 60 -1.36 -7.25 -4.51
CA SER A 60 -2.02 -7.01 -5.78
C SER A 60 -1.05 -6.79 -6.93
N ALA A 61 0.02 -6.02 -6.74
CA ALA A 61 1.04 -5.81 -7.75
C ALA A 61 1.74 -7.14 -8.12
N CYS A 62 2.08 -7.95 -7.10
CA CYS A 62 2.67 -9.27 -7.28
C CYS A 62 1.74 -10.22 -8.04
N LYS A 63 0.47 -10.34 -7.58
CA LYS A 63 -0.55 -11.21 -8.20
C LYS A 63 -0.84 -10.84 -9.65
N ASN A 64 -0.83 -9.56 -9.98
CA ASN A 64 -1.11 -9.06 -11.33
C ASN A 64 0.14 -8.94 -12.21
N HIS A 65 1.30 -9.43 -11.75
CA HIS A 65 2.58 -9.35 -12.47
C HIS A 65 2.93 -7.92 -12.94
N VAL A 66 2.59 -6.92 -12.12
CA VAL A 66 2.85 -5.52 -12.43
C VAL A 66 4.34 -5.24 -12.27
N SER A 67 4.97 -4.72 -13.33
CA SER A 67 6.35 -4.26 -13.27
C SER A 67 6.40 -2.87 -12.62
N LEU A 68 6.76 -2.87 -11.33
CA LEU A 68 6.94 -1.66 -10.54
C LEU A 68 8.25 -0.95 -10.92
N LEU A 69 8.26 0.38 -10.80
CA LEU A 69 9.50 1.13 -10.88
C LEU A 69 10.45 0.75 -9.72
N PRO A 70 11.78 0.82 -9.92
CA PRO A 70 12.75 0.45 -8.88
C PRO A 70 12.57 1.20 -7.57
N GLU A 71 12.19 2.48 -7.65
CA GLU A 71 11.92 3.36 -6.51
C GLU A 71 10.76 2.82 -5.65
N THR A 72 9.64 2.48 -6.29
CA THR A 72 8.47 1.91 -5.62
C THR A 72 8.76 0.53 -5.05
N HIS A 73 9.53 -0.28 -5.77
CA HIS A 73 9.98 -1.57 -5.26
C HIS A 73 10.83 -1.41 -4.00
N ALA A 74 11.77 -0.45 -3.98
CA ALA A 74 12.59 -0.18 -2.79
C ALA A 74 11.75 0.27 -1.58
N LEU A 75 10.71 1.08 -1.79
CA LEU A 75 9.77 1.46 -0.73
C LEU A 75 9.05 0.24 -0.15
N PHE A 76 8.63 -0.69 -1.01
CA PHE A 76 7.95 -1.92 -0.60
C PHE A 76 8.86 -2.87 0.17
N VAL A 77 10.11 -3.04 -0.26
CA VAL A 77 11.11 -3.82 0.48
C VAL A 77 11.36 -3.19 1.86
N ASN A 78 11.53 -1.87 1.92
CA ASN A 78 11.73 -1.18 3.19
C ASN A 78 10.52 -1.37 4.13
N PHE A 79 9.30 -1.33 3.60
CA PHE A 79 8.08 -1.61 4.35
C PHE A 79 8.09 -3.00 4.99
N GLU A 80 8.41 -4.04 4.21
CA GLU A 80 8.46 -5.42 4.71
C GLU A 80 9.54 -5.64 5.78
N VAL A 81 10.70 -4.99 5.62
CA VAL A 81 11.85 -5.20 6.52
C VAL A 81 11.71 -4.40 7.82
N THR A 82 11.21 -3.17 7.76
CA THR A 82 11.31 -2.23 8.89
C THR A 82 9.99 -1.93 9.59
N ILE A 83 8.85 -2.18 8.94
CA ILE A 83 7.54 -1.70 9.43
C ILE A 83 6.53 -2.81 9.61
N TRP A 84 6.59 -3.84 8.76
CA TRP A 84 5.68 -4.98 8.82
C TRP A 84 6.17 -5.99 9.86
N GLU A 85 5.47 -6.07 10.97
CA GLU A 85 5.83 -6.98 12.05
C GLU A 85 4.97 -8.26 12.06
N LYS A 86 5.44 -9.31 12.77
CA LYS A 86 4.67 -10.56 12.94
C LYS A 86 3.28 -10.36 13.56
N HIS A 87 3.09 -9.29 14.34
CA HIS A 87 1.78 -8.98 14.92
C HIS A 87 0.84 -8.38 13.86
N ASP A 88 1.37 -7.62 12.90
CA ASP A 88 0.62 -7.05 11.78
C ASP A 88 0.05 -8.18 10.90
N ASP A 89 0.79 -9.28 10.68
CA ASP A 89 0.29 -10.45 9.95
C ASP A 89 -1.00 -11.02 10.56
N LYS A 90 -1.03 -11.19 11.90
CA LYS A 90 -2.21 -11.73 12.59
C LYS A 90 -3.38 -10.76 12.52
N CYS A 91 -3.12 -9.47 12.73
CA CYS A 91 -4.14 -8.43 12.69
C CYS A 91 -4.72 -8.30 11.28
N PHE A 92 -3.85 -8.29 10.26
CA PHE A 92 -4.23 -8.22 8.86
C PHE A 92 -5.07 -9.41 8.43
N LYS A 93 -4.68 -10.65 8.77
CA LYS A 93 -5.47 -11.85 8.46
C LYS A 93 -6.85 -11.85 9.14
N SER A 94 -6.95 -11.28 10.33
CA SER A 94 -8.23 -11.15 11.04
C SER A 94 -9.15 -10.09 10.42
N ILE A 95 -8.60 -8.97 9.95
CA ILE A 95 -9.38 -7.86 9.37
C ILE A 95 -9.74 -8.17 7.90
N TYR A 96 -8.82 -8.79 7.17
CA TYR A 96 -8.92 -9.09 5.75
C TYR A 96 -8.96 -10.61 5.53
N LEU A 97 -9.97 -11.27 6.11
CA LEU A 97 -10.19 -12.73 6.07
C LEU A 97 -10.09 -13.35 4.65
N ASN A 98 -10.36 -12.58 3.59
CA ASN A 98 -10.31 -13.04 2.19
C ASN A 98 -8.96 -12.86 1.49
N PHE A 99 -7.93 -12.32 2.15
CA PHE A 99 -6.60 -12.09 1.58
C PHE A 99 -5.52 -13.06 2.10
N CYS A 100 -5.89 -14.09 2.85
CA CYS A 100 -5.01 -15.24 3.08
C CYS A 100 -4.89 -16.05 1.78
N MET A 101 -3.88 -15.76 0.96
CA MET A 101 -3.29 -16.73 0.02
C MET A 101 -1.94 -17.17 0.54
#